data_AF-A0A8C5YTY2-F1
#
_entry.id   AF-A0A8C5YTY2-F1
#
_cell.length_a   1.000
_cell.length_b   1.000
_cell.length_c   1.000
_cell.angle_alpha   90.00
_cell.angle_beta   90.00
_cell.angle_gamma   90.00
#
_symmetry.space_group_name_H-M   'P 1'
#
loop_
_entity.id
_entity.type
_entity.pdbx_description
1 polymer ?
#
loop_
_entity_poly.entity_id
_entity_poly.type
_entity_poly.pdbx_seq_one_letter_code
_entity_poly.pdbx_strand_id
1 'polypeptide(L)'
;MSTLGKKAWWTLPENFHSPLVFYMEEDLEKHIFGQGDKYLHSIEVHSHTLIQLEPWFTATGQTRVIVVGPPRARKWLLSMIRSLGSRDSFCQDQGLEMLRRVRSQPLTNQELHHHQIPCAYHWPSE
;
A
#
# COMPACT_ATOMS: atom_id res chain seq x y z
N MET A 1 -1.39 -16.15 -31.67
CA MET A 1 -2.68 -15.59 -31.21
C MET A 1 -2.39 -14.30 -30.49
N SER A 2 -2.77 -13.17 -31.06
CA SER A 2 -2.48 -11.83 -30.53
C SER A 2 -3.11 -11.68 -29.15
N THR A 3 -2.27 -11.43 -28.14
CA THR A 3 -2.73 -10.92 -26.86
C THR A 3 -3.33 -9.55 -27.12
N LEU A 4 -4.67 -9.46 -27.16
CA LEU A 4 -5.35 -8.17 -27.04
C LEU A 4 -4.79 -7.51 -25.77
N GLY A 5 -3.98 -6.46 -25.97
CA GLY A 5 -3.12 -5.90 -24.94
C GLY A 5 -3.93 -5.49 -23.72
N LYS A 6 -3.59 -6.04 -22.54
CA LYS A 6 -4.13 -5.52 -21.29
C LYS A 6 -3.72 -4.05 -21.22
N LYS A 7 -4.70 -3.15 -21.25
CA LYS A 7 -4.49 -1.72 -21.05
C LYS A 7 -3.71 -1.53 -19.75
N ALA A 8 -2.68 -0.70 -19.78
CA ALA A 8 -1.93 -0.38 -18.58
C ALA A 8 -2.87 0.25 -17.55
N TRP A 9 -2.68 -0.07 -16.27
CA TRP A 9 -3.63 0.31 -15.22
C TRP A 9 -3.87 1.82 -15.16
N TRP A 10 -2.85 2.64 -15.45
CA TRP A 10 -2.94 4.11 -15.46
C TRP A 10 -3.72 4.70 -16.65
N THR A 11 -4.14 3.88 -17.61
CA THR A 11 -4.96 4.31 -18.75
C THR A 11 -6.47 4.14 -18.51
N LEU A 12 -6.85 3.59 -17.36
CA LEU A 12 -8.23 3.35 -16.97
C LEU A 12 -8.66 4.42 -15.95
N PRO A 13 -9.56 5.35 -16.30
CA PRO A 13 -10.02 6.42 -15.39
C PRO A 13 -10.60 5.89 -14.06
N GLU A 14 -11.20 4.70 -14.08
CA GLU A 14 -11.81 4.06 -12.92
C GLU A 14 -10.81 3.81 -11.80
N ASN A 15 -9.52 3.65 -12.12
CA ASN A 15 -8.46 3.47 -11.13
C ASN A 15 -8.12 4.75 -10.35
N PHE A 16 -8.55 5.91 -10.86
CA PHE A 16 -8.38 7.22 -10.21
C PHE A 16 -9.63 7.65 -9.45
N HIS A 17 -10.76 7.00 -9.68
CA HIS A 17 -11.98 7.24 -8.93
C HIS A 17 -11.86 6.75 -7.48
N SER A 18 -12.34 7.56 -6.54
CA SER A 18 -12.42 7.26 -5.10
C SER A 18 -11.06 6.81 -4.53
N PRO A 19 -10.04 7.69 -4.45
CA PRO A 19 -8.72 7.35 -3.91
C PRO A 19 -8.81 6.77 -2.49
N LEU A 20 -7.84 5.92 -2.14
CA LEU A 20 -7.66 5.52 -0.74
C LEU A 20 -6.93 6.64 -0.02
N VAL A 21 -7.53 7.22 1.02
CA VAL A 21 -6.95 8.31 1.80
C VAL A 21 -6.89 7.90 3.26
N PHE A 22 -5.72 8.07 3.90
CA PHE A 22 -5.54 7.81 5.33
C PHE A 22 -4.38 8.65 5.89
N TYR A 23 -4.25 8.69 7.21
CA TYR A 23 -3.18 9.39 7.92
C TYR A 23 -2.15 8.39 8.43
N MET A 24 -0.88 8.75 8.35
CA MET A 24 0.25 7.92 8.72
C MET A 24 1.20 8.70 9.64
N GLU A 25 1.70 8.07 10.70
CA GLU A 25 2.76 8.64 11.52
C GLU A 25 4.07 8.77 10.74
N GLU A 26 4.83 9.84 10.98
CA GLU A 26 6.08 10.15 10.27
C GLU A 26 7.10 9.00 10.35
N ASP A 27 7.21 8.31 11.50
CA ASP A 27 8.14 7.19 11.66
C ASP A 27 7.76 5.98 10.80
N LEU A 28 6.46 5.69 10.66
CA LEU A 28 5.97 4.62 9.81
C LEU A 28 6.14 4.98 8.33
N GLU A 29 5.90 6.24 7.96
CA GLU A 29 6.16 6.75 6.62
C GLU A 29 7.63 6.59 6.23
N LYS A 30 8.55 7.07 7.08
CA LYS A 30 10.00 6.89 6.87
C LYS A 30 10.38 5.41 6.77
N HIS A 31 9.75 4.57 7.58
CA HIS A 31 9.98 3.13 7.52
C HIS A 31 9.54 2.52 6.17
N ILE A 32 8.42 2.96 5.59
CA ILE A 32 7.82 2.43 4.36
C ILE A 32 8.41 3.05 3.09
N PHE A 33 8.59 4.36 3.04
CA PHE A 33 9.05 5.08 1.85
C PHE A 33 10.55 5.41 1.90
N GLY A 34 11.19 5.26 3.06
CA GLY A 34 12.62 5.54 3.25
C GLY A 34 12.90 7.02 3.43
N GLN A 35 14.10 7.34 3.90
CA GLN A 35 14.55 8.72 4.01
C GLN A 35 14.57 9.39 2.63
N GLY A 36 13.91 10.55 2.50
CA GLY A 36 13.78 11.27 1.23
C GLY A 36 13.06 10.46 0.16
N ASP A 37 12.07 9.65 0.56
CA ASP A 37 11.20 8.88 -0.32
C ASP A 37 11.91 7.90 -1.26
N LYS A 38 13.10 7.43 -0.85
CA LYS A 38 13.96 6.52 -1.61
C LYS A 38 13.23 5.33 -2.26
N TYR A 39 12.21 4.79 -1.60
CA TYR A 39 11.45 3.62 -2.03
C TYR A 39 10.08 3.97 -2.62
N LEU A 40 9.66 5.24 -2.63
CA LEU A 40 8.33 5.64 -3.10
C LEU A 40 8.10 5.18 -4.55
N HIS A 41 9.01 5.54 -5.45
CA HIS A 41 8.87 5.21 -6.86
C HIS A 41 8.84 3.69 -7.10
N SER A 42 9.69 2.90 -6.43
CA SER A 42 9.67 1.45 -6.60
C SER A 42 8.37 0.85 -6.08
N ILE A 43 7.84 1.35 -4.96
CA ILE A 43 6.55 0.90 -4.41
C ILE A 43 5.41 1.23 -5.37
N GLU A 44 5.36 2.44 -5.95
CA GLU A 44 4.35 2.83 -6.95
C GLU A 44 4.36 1.88 -8.16
N VAL A 45 5.54 1.71 -8.77
CA VAL A 45 5.71 0.85 -9.95
C VAL A 45 5.34 -0.60 -9.61
N HIS A 46 5.84 -1.12 -8.49
CA HIS A 46 5.69 -2.51 -8.14
C HIS A 46 4.28 -2.86 -7.64
N SER A 47 3.58 -1.91 -7.03
CA SER A 47 2.20 -2.12 -6.58
C SER A 47 1.16 -1.81 -7.63
N HIS A 48 1.55 -1.20 -8.76
CA HIS A 48 0.62 -0.64 -9.75
C HIS A 48 -0.26 0.47 -9.16
N THR A 49 0.35 1.39 -8.41
CA THR A 49 -0.35 2.54 -7.82
C THR A 49 0.42 3.83 -8.05
N LEU A 50 -0.25 4.97 -7.85
CA LEU A 50 0.40 6.24 -7.59
C LEU A 50 0.09 6.63 -6.15
N ILE A 51 1.10 7.15 -5.46
CA ILE A 51 1.07 7.47 -4.03
C ILE A 51 1.51 8.92 -3.88
N GLN A 52 0.60 9.76 -3.38
CA GLN A 52 0.92 11.11 -2.98
C GLN A 52 1.06 11.16 -1.46
N LEU A 53 2.19 11.70 -1.02
CA LEU A 53 2.49 11.99 0.38
C LEU A 53 2.34 13.49 0.61
N GLU A 54 1.53 13.87 1.59
CA GLU A 54 1.38 15.25 2.06
C GLU A 54 1.85 15.32 3.53
N PRO A 55 3.15 15.59 3.79
CA PRO A 55 3.70 15.61 5.14
C PRO A 55 3.13 16.75 5.99
N TRP A 56 3.18 16.60 7.31
CA TRP A 56 2.72 17.61 8.28
C TRP A 56 1.27 18.06 8.04
N PHE A 57 0.41 17.14 7.61
CA PHE A 57 -0.97 17.46 7.26
C PHE A 57 -1.84 17.73 8.49
N THR A 58 -1.57 17.05 9.60
CA THR A 58 -2.28 17.26 10.87
C THR A 58 -1.42 18.04 11.87
N ALA A 59 -2.07 18.62 12.89
CA ALA A 59 -1.37 19.32 13.97
C ALA A 59 -0.44 18.41 14.80
N THR A 60 -0.64 17.09 14.74
CA THR A 60 0.23 16.09 15.37
C THR A 60 1.37 15.64 14.45
N GLY A 61 1.50 16.22 13.25
CA GLY A 61 2.56 15.92 12.30
C GLY A 61 2.31 14.70 11.42
N GLN A 62 1.10 14.13 11.42
CA GLN A 62 0.79 12.99 10.56
C GLN A 62 0.78 13.39 9.08
N THR A 63 1.27 12.48 8.26
CA THR A 63 1.25 12.61 6.80
C THR A 63 -0.08 12.10 6.26
N ARG A 64 -0.69 12.87 5.36
CA ARG A 64 -1.84 12.39 4.60
C ARG A 64 -1.33 11.64 3.38
N VAL A 65 -1.73 10.38 3.29
CA VAL A 65 -1.36 9.48 2.19
C VAL A 65 -2.56 9.27 1.29
N ILE A 66 -2.38 9.51 0.00
CA ILE A 66 -3.40 9.34 -1.03
C ILE A 66 -2.90 8.31 -2.03
N VAL A 67 -3.67 7.23 -2.23
CA VAL A 67 -3.32 6.14 -3.15
C VAL A 67 -4.41 5.98 -4.21
N VAL A 68 -4.00 6.07 -5.47
CA VAL A 68 -4.82 5.73 -6.64
C VAL A 68 -4.26 4.51 -7.35
N GLY A 69 -5.12 3.77 -8.04
CA GLY A 69 -4.76 2.51 -8.69
C GLY A 69 -5.87 1.46 -8.58
N PRO A 70 -5.62 0.26 -9.13
CA PRO A 70 -6.56 -0.84 -9.07
C PRO A 70 -7.02 -1.12 -7.63
N PRO A 71 -8.32 -1.37 -7.38
CA PRO A 71 -8.83 -1.57 -6.02
C PRO A 71 -8.10 -2.65 -5.21
N ARG A 72 -7.62 -3.72 -5.88
CA ARG A 72 -6.84 -4.78 -5.23
C ARG A 72 -5.46 -4.32 -4.80
N ALA A 73 -4.78 -3.53 -5.63
CA ALA A 73 -3.47 -2.94 -5.29
C ALA A 73 -3.57 -2.02 -4.08
N ARG A 74 -4.60 -1.16 -4.05
CA ARG A 74 -4.86 -0.27 -2.92
C ARG A 74 -5.16 -1.03 -1.64
N LYS A 75 -5.97 -2.09 -1.70
CA LYS A 75 -6.24 -2.98 -0.55
C LYS A 75 -4.99 -3.71 -0.07
N TRP A 76 -4.15 -4.17 -0.99
CA TRP A 76 -2.90 -4.84 -0.66
C TRP A 76 -1.94 -3.91 0.09
N LEU A 77 -1.75 -2.67 -0.40
CA LEU A 77 -0.94 -1.66 0.29
C LEU A 77 -1.52 -1.30 1.66
N LEU A 78 -2.83 -1.10 1.76
CA LEU A 78 -3.48 -0.84 3.04
C LEU A 78 -3.26 -1.97 4.05
N SER A 79 -3.29 -3.23 3.59
CA SER A 79 -3.00 -4.40 4.43
C SER A 79 -1.56 -4.36 4.91
N MET A 80 -0.58 -4.11 4.04
CA MET A 80 0.84 -3.97 4.41
C MET A 80 1.01 -2.90 5.49
N ILE A 81 0.46 -1.71 5.27
CA ILE A 81 0.58 -0.56 6.18
C ILE A 81 -0.04 -0.89 7.55
N ARG A 82 -1.24 -1.48 7.57
CA ARG A 82 -1.91 -1.87 8.82
C ARG A 82 -1.14 -2.96 9.57
N SER A 83 -0.59 -3.93 8.85
CA SER A 83 0.25 -4.99 9.40
C SER A 83 1.50 -4.40 10.05
N LEU A 84 2.20 -3.48 9.38
CA LEU A 84 3.37 -2.78 9.93
C LEU A 84 3.04 -1.90 11.15
N GLY A 85 1.88 -1.25 11.15
CA GLY A 85 1.42 -0.42 12.27
C GLY A 85 0.74 -1.19 13.41
N SER A 86 0.59 -2.51 13.28
CA SER A 86 -0.05 -3.35 14.30
C SER A 86 0.82 -3.45 15.56
N ARG A 87 0.21 -3.70 16.72
CA ARG A 87 0.94 -4.08 17.96
C ARG A 87 1.20 -5.58 18.05
N ASP A 88 0.52 -6.37 17.22
CA ASP A 88 0.72 -7.82 17.15
C ASP A 88 1.98 -8.13 16.36
N SER A 89 2.90 -8.89 16.97
CA SER A 89 4.22 -9.18 16.37
C SER A 89 4.11 -10.02 15.10
N PHE A 90 3.15 -10.95 15.05
CA PHE A 90 2.92 -11.77 13.85
C PHE A 90 2.45 -10.89 12.67
N CYS A 91 1.53 -9.96 12.92
CA CYS A 91 1.10 -8.99 11.92
C CYS A 91 2.25 -8.07 11.48
N GLN A 92 3.12 -7.63 12.40
CA GLN A 92 4.29 -6.82 12.04
C GLN A 92 5.26 -7.60 11.14
N ASP A 93 5.59 -8.85 11.47
CA ASP A 93 6.47 -9.69 10.67
C ASP A 93 5.92 -9.92 9.26
N GLN A 94 4.61 -10.15 9.16
CA GLN A 94 3.91 -10.23 7.87
C GLN A 94 4.03 -8.91 7.10
N GLY A 95 3.81 -7.78 7.76
CA GLY A 95 3.93 -6.44 7.16
C GLY A 95 5.34 -6.16 6.64
N LEU A 96 6.37 -6.58 7.37
CA LEU A 96 7.77 -6.47 6.95
C LEU A 96 8.06 -7.31 5.70
N GLU A 97 7.51 -8.52 5.62
CA GLU A 97 7.67 -9.36 4.43
C GLU A 97 6.98 -8.76 3.21
N MET A 98 5.75 -8.26 3.38
CA MET A 98 5.06 -7.51 2.33
C MET A 98 5.88 -6.30 1.88
N LEU A 99 6.42 -5.51 2.81
CA LEU A 99 7.24 -4.34 2.49
C LEU A 99 8.50 -4.71 1.71
N ARG A 100 9.22 -5.74 2.13
CA ARG A 100 10.38 -6.26 1.39
C ARG A 100 9.99 -6.70 -0.02
N ARG A 101 8.85 -7.40 -0.14
CA ARG A 101 8.35 -7.93 -1.41
C ARG A 101 7.99 -6.84 -2.42
N VAL A 102 7.27 -5.80 -2.01
CA VAL A 102 6.88 -4.70 -2.92
C VAL A 102 8.06 -3.78 -3.22
N ARG A 103 9.07 -3.68 -2.33
CA ARG A 103 10.29 -2.93 -2.62
C ARG A 103 11.20 -3.63 -3.63
N SER A 104 11.20 -4.96 -3.68
CA SER A 104 12.13 -5.75 -4.50
C SER A 104 11.63 -6.03 -5.92
N GLN A 105 10.33 -6.26 -6.11
CA GLN A 105 9.78 -6.64 -7.42
C GLN A 105 8.30 -6.25 -7.60
N PRO A 106 7.81 -6.13 -8.84
CA PRO A 106 6.38 -5.97 -9.11
C PRO A 106 5.51 -7.07 -8.50
N LEU A 107 4.35 -6.70 -7.96
CA LEU A 107 3.35 -7.62 -7.45
C LEU A 107 2.64 -8.32 -8.61
N THR A 108 2.49 -9.62 -8.49
CA THR A 108 1.73 -10.44 -9.43
C THR A 108 0.23 -10.29 -9.19
N ASN A 109 -0.58 -10.59 -10.21
CA ASN A 109 -2.03 -10.68 -10.03
C ASN A 109 -2.40 -11.71 -8.95
N GLN A 110 -1.63 -12.79 -8.79
CA GLN A 110 -1.91 -13.79 -7.76
C GLN A 110 -1.79 -13.19 -6.36
N GLU A 111 -0.76 -12.40 -6.09
CA GLU A 111 -0.53 -11.75 -4.79
C GLU A 111 -1.60 -10.71 -4.47
N LEU A 112 -2.03 -9.95 -5.48
CA LEU A 112 -3.14 -9.00 -5.35
C LEU A 112 -4.49 -9.67 -5.06
N HIS A 113 -4.64 -10.97 -5.34
CA HIS A 113 -5.87 -11.74 -5.14
C HIS A 113 -5.85 -12.62 -3.88
N HIS A 114 -4.69 -13.18 -3.51
CA HIS A 114 -4.58 -14.19 -2.45
C HIS A 114 -4.32 -13.64 -1.05
N HIS A 115 -4.24 -12.32 -0.88
CA HIS A 115 -4.09 -11.75 0.46
C HIS A 115 -5.40 -11.84 1.25
N GLN A 116 -5.63 -13.01 1.83
CA GLN A 116 -6.49 -13.22 2.99
C GLN A 116 -5.79 -12.56 4.17
N ILE A 117 -6.45 -11.56 4.77
CA ILE A 117 -5.96 -10.85 5.96
C ILE A 117 -6.11 -11.82 7.15
N PRO A 118 -5.02 -12.37 7.73
CA PRO A 118 -5.14 -13.17 8.95
C PRO A 118 -5.50 -12.26 10.13
N CYS A 119 -4.98 -11.03 10.12
CA CYS A 119 -5.12 -10.01 11.16
C CYS A 119 -6.49 -9.31 11.21
N ALA A 120 -7.44 -9.62 10.32
CA ALA A 120 -8.79 -9.03 10.35
C ALA A 120 -9.73 -9.74 11.34
N TYR A 121 -9.31 -10.87 11.93
CA TYR A 121 -10.16 -11.70 12.78
C TYR A 121 -9.80 -11.66 14.27
N HIS A 122 -8.94 -10.74 14.71
CA HIS A 122 -8.64 -10.53 16.13
C HIS A 122 -8.79 -9.06 16.51
N TRP A 123 -10.03 -8.59 16.59
CA TRP A 123 -10.41 -7.53 17.52
C TRP A 123 -11.79 -7.86 18.10
N PRO A 124 -12.01 -7.72 19.42
CA PRO A 124 -13.35 -7.85 19.98
C PRO A 124 -14.21 -6.70 19.49
N SER A 125 -15.39 -7.00 18.95
CA SER A 125 -16.44 -6.01 18.80
C SER A 125 -16.70 -5.38 20.18
N GLU A 126 -16.53 -4.08 20.30
CA GLU A 126 -17.23 -3.29 21.32
C GLU A 126 -18.68 -3.08 20.86
#